data_AF-A0A9D9QRH0-F1
#
_entry.id   AF-A0A9D9QRH0-F1
#
_cell.length_a   1.000
_cell.length_b   1.000
_cell.length_c   1.000
_cell.angle_alpha   90.00
_cell.angle_beta   90.00
_cell.angle_gamma   90.00
#
_symmetry.space_group_name_H-M   'P 1'
#
loop_
_entity.id
_entity.type
_entity.pdbx_description
1 polymer ?
#
loop_
_entity_poly.entity_id
_entity_poly.type
_entity_poly.pdbx_seq_one_letter_code
_entity_poly.pdbx_strand_id
1 'polypeptide(L)'
;MLSLNRPPRPRLTLRILAYALADVFGLVCIALGATWFVGKKGLFIAGFPGSLVEAVACTAGGVAVMIWAVARILGEIGKQGPELQARYAEYIARNHPGAKLPPQGD
;
A
#
# COMPACT_ATOMS: atom_id res chain seq x y z
N MET A 1 12.08 -26.15 12.33
CA MET A 1 11.66 -25.34 11.16
C MET A 1 10.18 -25.04 11.32
N LEU A 2 9.79 -23.77 11.56
CA LEU A 2 8.38 -23.40 11.66
C LEU A 2 7.75 -23.55 10.27
N SER A 3 7.04 -24.67 10.04
CA SER A 3 6.17 -24.83 8.89
C SER A 3 4.97 -23.90 9.09
N LEU A 4 5.14 -22.64 8.71
CA LEU A 4 4.04 -21.70 8.69
C LEU A 4 3.15 -22.13 7.51
N ASN A 5 2.08 -22.87 7.81
CA ASN A 5 1.03 -23.26 6.86
C ASN A 5 0.25 -22.01 6.40
N ARG A 6 0.96 -21.04 5.83
CA ARG A 6 0.38 -19.81 5.29
C ARG A 6 0.59 -19.79 3.79
N PRO A 7 -0.37 -19.25 3.04
CA PRO A 7 -0.17 -19.01 1.63
C PRO A 7 1.01 -18.05 1.40
N PRO A 8 1.77 -18.25 0.31
CA PRO A 8 2.85 -17.34 -0.05
C PRO A 8 2.33 -15.91 -0.22
N ARG A 9 3.14 -14.93 0.21
CA ARG A 9 2.83 -13.51 0.09
C ARG A 9 3.79 -12.84 -0.91
N PRO A 10 3.38 -11.74 -1.55
CA PRO A 10 4.30 -10.89 -2.32
C PRO A 10 5.53 -10.52 -1.50
N ARG A 11 6.69 -10.43 -2.16
CA ARG A 11 7.96 -10.04 -1.55
C ARG A 11 8.00 -8.52 -1.46
N LEU A 12 8.42 -8.01 -0.30
CA LEU A 12 8.66 -6.59 -0.11
C LEU A 12 9.94 -6.22 -0.89
N THR A 13 9.79 -5.51 -2.01
CA THR A 13 10.91 -4.94 -2.75
C THR A 13 11.20 -3.53 -2.22
N LEU A 14 12.43 -3.04 -2.43
CA LEU A 14 12.78 -1.66 -2.08
C LEU A 14 11.86 -0.64 -2.76
N ARG A 15 11.38 -0.94 -3.98
CA ARG A 15 10.43 -0.11 -4.70
C ARG A 15 9.06 -0.07 -4.02
N ILE A 16 8.53 -1.23 -3.63
CA ILE A 16 7.26 -1.30 -2.88
C ILE A 16 7.38 -0.56 -1.55
N LEU A 17 8.51 -0.70 -0.84
CA LEU A 17 8.76 0.04 0.38
C LEU A 17 8.77 1.56 0.13
N ALA A 18 9.46 2.03 -0.90
CA ALA A 18 9.51 3.45 -1.24
C ALA A 18 8.12 4.03 -1.57
N TYR A 19 7.30 3.30 -2.32
CA TYR A 19 5.92 3.72 -2.59
C TYR A 19 5.04 3.66 -1.34
N ALA A 20 5.21 2.67 -0.46
CA ALA A 20 4.49 2.63 0.81
C ALA A 20 4.86 3.81 1.73
N LEU A 21 6.12 4.25 1.73
CA LEU A 21 6.52 5.48 2.44
C LEU A 21 5.86 6.72 1.85
N ALA A 22 5.73 6.80 0.52
CA ALA A 22 4.99 7.87 -0.14
C ALA A 22 3.49 7.86 0.22
N ASP A 23 2.88 6.68 0.34
CA ASP A 23 1.48 6.54 0.78
C ASP A 23 1.29 7.03 2.22
N VAL A 24 2.19 6.65 3.14
CA VAL A 24 2.20 7.15 4.52
C VAL A 24 2.36 8.66 4.55
N PHE A 25 3.24 9.23 3.71
CA PHE A 25 3.35 10.67 3.56
C PHE A 25 2.02 11.30 3.10
N GLY A 26 1.33 10.68 2.14
CA GLY A 26 0.00 11.12 1.70
C GLY A 26 -1.04 11.13 2.83
N LEU A 27 -1.06 10.08 3.67
CA LEU A 27 -1.92 10.02 4.86
C LEU A 27 -1.59 11.11 5.88
N VAL A 28 -0.31 11.41 6.09
CA VAL A 28 0.12 12.52 6.96
C VAL A 28 -0.36 13.86 6.41
N CYS A 29 -0.22 14.10 5.10
CA CYS A 29 -0.72 15.31 4.45
C CYS A 29 -2.25 15.48 4.60
N ILE A 30 -3.02 14.40 4.38
CA ILE A 30 -4.48 14.43 4.60
C ILE A 30 -4.80 14.71 6.06
N ALA A 31 -4.13 14.04 7.00
CA ALA A 31 -4.35 14.25 8.42
C ALA A 31 -4.07 15.71 8.82
N LEU A 32 -2.97 16.30 8.34
CA LEU A 32 -2.64 17.71 8.59
C LEU A 32 -3.69 18.64 7.95
N GLY A 33 -4.03 18.45 6.68
CA GLY A 33 -5.04 19.25 5.99
C GLY A 33 -6.43 19.17 6.66
N ALA A 34 -6.86 17.97 7.06
CA ALA A 34 -8.12 17.72 7.73
C ALA A 34 -8.27 18.49 9.05
N THR A 35 -7.17 18.74 9.77
CA THR A 35 -7.22 19.44 11.07
C THR A 35 -7.72 20.86 10.94
N TRP A 36 -7.40 21.55 9.84
CA TRP A 36 -7.95 22.88 9.56
C TRP A 36 -9.47 22.86 9.42
N PHE A 37 -10.03 21.79 8.85
CA PHE A 37 -11.48 21.64 8.67
C PHE A 37 -12.22 21.21 9.94
N VAL A 38 -11.55 20.53 10.88
CA VAL A 38 -12.18 19.99 12.10
C VAL A 38 -11.99 20.90 13.33
N GLY A 39 -10.98 21.77 13.35
CA GLY A 39 -10.80 22.77 14.38
C GLY A 39 -9.44 23.43 14.27
N LYS A 40 -9.38 24.77 14.35
CA LYS A 40 -8.24 25.65 14.04
C LYS A 40 -6.89 25.40 14.76
N LYS A 41 -6.69 24.26 15.42
CA LYS A 41 -5.42 23.86 16.03
C LYS A 41 -4.75 22.80 15.15
N GLY A 42 -3.65 23.18 14.50
CA GLY A 42 -2.76 22.24 13.80
C GLY A 42 -2.32 21.14 14.75
N LEU A 43 -2.59 19.89 14.37
CA LEU A 43 -2.52 18.73 15.27
C LEU A 43 -1.08 18.27 15.55
N PHE A 44 -0.10 18.68 14.72
CA PHE A 44 1.29 18.21 14.82
C PHE A 44 2.37 19.23 14.40
N ILE A 45 2.07 20.20 13.52
CA ILE A 45 3.00 21.26 13.11
C ILE A 45 2.42 22.59 13.55
N ALA A 46 3.17 23.35 14.37
CA ALA A 46 2.72 24.64 14.86
C ALA A 46 2.48 25.59 13.68
N GLY A 47 1.23 26.04 13.51
CA GLY A 47 0.86 26.99 12.48
C GLY A 47 0.54 26.41 11.10
N PHE A 48 0.56 25.08 10.91
CA PHE A 48 0.20 24.44 9.63
C PHE A 48 -0.96 23.44 9.79
N PRO A 49 -1.99 23.48 8.93
CA PRO A 49 -2.22 24.45 7.85
C PRO A 49 -2.59 25.84 8.40
N GLY A 50 -1.97 26.89 7.87
CA GLY A 50 -2.18 28.29 8.30
C GLY A 50 -3.26 29.01 7.51
N SER A 51 -3.62 28.50 6.33
CA SER A 51 -4.62 29.06 5.43
C SER A 51 -5.51 27.99 4.79
N LEU A 52 -6.68 28.40 4.28
CA LEU A 52 -7.59 27.51 3.53
C LEU A 52 -6.89 26.91 2.30
N VAL A 53 -6.08 27.72 1.60
CA VAL A 53 -5.36 27.28 0.39
C VAL A 53 -4.36 26.19 0.74
N GLU A 54 -3.61 26.34 1.83
CA GLU A 54 -2.69 25.30 2.33
C GLU A 54 -3.43 24.03 2.75
N ALA A 55 -4.57 24.16 3.45
CA ALA A 55 -5.36 23.01 3.87
C ALA A 55 -5.87 22.20 2.66
N VAL A 56 -6.39 22.88 1.64
CA VAL A 56 -6.86 22.25 0.41
C VAL A 56 -5.70 21.64 -0.37
N ALA A 57 -4.59 22.37 -0.53
CA ALA A 57 -3.41 21.87 -1.25
C ALA A 57 -2.79 20.65 -0.57
N CYS A 58 -2.69 20.65 0.77
CA CYS A 58 -2.16 19.53 1.55
C CYS A 58 -3.09 18.31 1.47
N THR A 59 -4.41 18.52 1.60
CA THR A 59 -5.39 17.43 1.52
C THR A 59 -5.44 16.84 0.11
N ALA A 60 -5.62 17.66 -0.93
CA ALA A 60 -5.71 17.20 -2.31
C ALA A 60 -4.37 16.61 -2.80
N GLY A 61 -3.24 17.21 -2.41
CA GLY A 61 -1.91 16.70 -2.69
C GLY A 61 -1.67 15.33 -2.03
N GLY A 62 -2.08 15.17 -0.77
CA GLY A 62 -2.02 13.90 -0.07
C GLY A 62 -2.82 12.80 -0.77
N VAL A 63 -4.06 13.09 -1.18
CA VAL A 63 -4.90 12.15 -1.95
C VAL A 63 -4.24 11.78 -3.27
N ALA A 64 -3.70 12.75 -4.01
CA ALA A 64 -3.04 12.50 -5.29
C ALA A 64 -1.81 11.58 -5.12
N VAL A 65 -1.00 11.81 -4.09
CA VAL A 65 0.16 10.97 -3.78
C VAL A 65 -0.28 9.55 -3.39
N MET A 66 -1.32 9.39 -2.57
CA MET A 66 -1.83 8.06 -2.21
C MET A 66 -2.30 7.27 -3.43
N ILE A 67 -3.13 7.88 -4.29
CA ILE A 67 -3.63 7.21 -5.51
C ILE A 67 -2.46 6.79 -6.39
N TRP A 68 -1.49 7.68 -6.58
CA TRP A 68 -0.28 7.38 -7.34
C TRP A 68 0.53 6.25 -6.71
N ALA A 69 0.79 6.31 -5.40
CA ALA A 69 1.58 5.31 -4.67
C ALA A 69 0.93 3.93 -4.72
N VAL A 70 -0.38 3.83 -4.46
CA VAL A 70 -1.14 2.58 -4.53
C VAL A 70 -1.09 1.98 -5.93
N ALA A 71 -1.30 2.77 -6.99
CA ALA A 71 -1.20 2.29 -8.36
C ALA A 71 0.20 1.72 -8.66
N ARG A 72 1.27 2.35 -8.16
CA ARG A 72 2.64 1.85 -8.32
C ARG A 72 2.92 0.59 -7.51
N ILE A 73 2.39 0.48 -6.28
CA ILE A 73 2.51 -0.74 -5.46
C ILE A 73 1.83 -1.91 -6.17
N LEU A 74 0.60 -1.73 -6.65
CA LEU A 74 -0.12 -2.76 -7.39
C LEU A 74 0.61 -3.16 -8.67
N GLY A 75 1.20 -2.20 -9.39
CA GLY A 75 2.04 -2.48 -10.55
C GLY A 75 3.29 -3.31 -10.21
N GLU A 76 3.97 -3.03 -9.09
CA GLU A 76 5.14 -3.81 -8.64
C GLU A 76 4.76 -5.19 -8.09
N ILE A 77 3.59 -5.34 -7.47
CA ILE A 77 3.05 -6.64 -7.06
C ILE A 77 2.66 -7.47 -8.28
N GLY A 78 2.04 -6.85 -9.29
CA GLY A 78 1.66 -7.51 -10.53
C GLY A 78 2.85 -8.16 -11.25
N LYS A 79 4.03 -7.50 -11.22
CA LYS A 79 5.28 -8.08 -11.74
C LYS A 79 5.73 -9.36 -11.04
N GLN A 80 5.30 -9.57 -9.79
CA GLN A 80 5.60 -10.78 -9.01
C GLN A 80 4.56 -11.90 -9.23
N GLY A 81 3.53 -11.65 -10.05
CA GLY A 81 2.41 -12.58 -10.27
C GLY A 81 2.84 -14.00 -10.65
N PRO A 82 3.67 -14.20 -11.68
CA PRO A 82 4.09 -15.54 -12.11
C PRO A 82 4.85 -16.31 -11.02
N GLU A 83 5.81 -15.67 -10.33
CA GLU A 83 6.55 -16.28 -9.22
C GLU A 83 5.60 -16.65 -8.07
N LEU A 84 4.65 -15.78 -7.74
CA LEU A 84 3.70 -16.01 -6.66
C LEU A 84 2.75 -17.16 -6.96
N GLN A 85 2.28 -17.28 -8.21
CA GLN A 85 1.45 -18.40 -8.67
C GLN A 85 2.21 -19.73 -8.57
N ALA A 86 3.47 -19.78 -9.00
CA ALA A 86 4.29 -20.99 -8.89
C ALA A 86 4.45 -21.44 -7.43
N ARG A 87 4.81 -20.51 -6.53
CA ARG A 87 4.92 -20.78 -5.09
C ARG A 87 3.59 -21.19 -4.46
N TYR A 88 2.48 -20.64 -4.95
CA TYR A 88 1.14 -21.00 -4.48
C TYR A 88 0.75 -22.40 -4.93
N ALA A 89 1.06 -22.78 -6.17
CA ALA A 89 0.86 -24.13 -6.68
C ALA A 89 1.66 -25.17 -5.86
N GLU A 90 2.92 -24.88 -5.54
CA GLU A 90 3.72 -25.73 -4.65
C GLU A 90 3.12 -25.84 -3.24
N TYR A 91 2.62 -24.74 -2.69
CA TYR A 91 1.94 -24.71 -1.40
C TYR A 91 0.68 -25.59 -1.41
N ILE A 92 -0.13 -25.52 -2.47
CA ILE A 92 -1.33 -26.35 -2.63
C ILE A 92 -0.96 -27.82 -2.78
N ALA A 93 0.03 -28.16 -3.62
CA ALA A 93 0.48 -29.54 -3.81
C ALA A 93 0.98 -30.18 -2.50
N ARG A 94 1.65 -29.41 -1.65
CA ARG A 94 2.19 -29.90 -0.37
C ARG A 94 1.14 -30.03 0.73
N ASN A 95 0.21 -29.07 0.83
CA ASN A 95 -0.69 -28.97 1.98
C ASN A 95 -2.14 -29.40 1.66
N HIS A 96 -2.52 -29.49 0.39
CA HIS A 96 -3.87 -29.80 -0.09
C HIS A 96 -3.84 -30.75 -1.31
N PRO A 97 -3.47 -32.03 -1.15
CA PRO A 97 -3.21 -32.96 -2.25
C PRO A 97 -4.43 -33.29 -3.14
N GLY A 98 -5.65 -32.93 -2.74
CA GLY A 98 -6.89 -33.11 -3.53
C GLY A 98 -7.45 -31.82 -4.13
N ALA A 99 -6.81 -30.67 -3.92
CA ALA A 99 -7.28 -29.39 -4.45
C ALA A 99 -6.89 -29.21 -5.92
N LYS A 100 -7.81 -28.73 -6.74
CA LYS A 100 -7.50 -28.32 -8.12
C LYS A 100 -6.49 -27.17 -8.10
N LEU A 101 -5.42 -27.28 -8.88
CA LEU A 101 -4.49 -26.17 -9.06
C LEU A 101 -5.22 -24.97 -9.69
N PRO A 102 -4.87 -23.73 -9.29
CA PRO A 102 -5.40 -22.55 -9.96
C PRO A 102 -4.98 -22.55 -11.44
N PRO A 103 -5.82 -22.01 -12.33
CA PRO A 103 -5.48 -21.86 -13.75
C PRO A 103 -4.20 -21.05 -13.89
N GLN A 104 -3.29 -21.53 -14.74
CA GLN A 104 -2.05 -20.84 -15.08
C GLN A 104 -2.45 -19.70 -16.04
N GLY A 105 -2.22 -18.45 -15.64
CA GLY A 105 -2.61 -17.30 -16.47
C GLY A 105 -1.81 -17.25 -17.76
N ASP A 106 -2.52 -17.19 -18.89
CA ASP A 106 -2.03 -16.99 -20.26
C ASP A 106 -1.44 -15.58 -20.47
#